data_AF-A0A6N7V0U9-F1
#
_entry.id   AF-A0A6N7V0U9-F1
#
_cell.length_a   1.000
_cell.length_b   1.000
_cell.length_c   1.000
_cell.angle_alpha   90.00
_cell.angle_beta   90.00
_cell.angle_gamma   90.00
#
_symmetry.space_group_name_H-M   'P 1'
#
loop_
_entity.id
_entity.type
_entity.pdbx_description
1 polymer ?
#
loop_
_entity_poly.entity_id
_entity_poly.type
_entity_poly.pdbx_seq_one_letter_code
_entity_poly.pdbx_strand_id
1 'polypeptide(L)'
;MHLERLRTKRLNVSLFYCAFTDVSRCNAERLLRTEIARVQTQAQAESYEANGIDEYEYIACSLKDVCRLCKEMDGKTFKLKDMEIGENAPPMHPNCHCSTAPYSDRKIYENWLDGLANGEHSLRFDEWKTLNAQEKEKSYIKETGKTGPCHVDAKLMNSKKYHDKYENITEHKSVNECLYQEVLKILDDNNDTEFEHIIAVHSRKRELLVKNTEAAKRGMKHQCGFSKKESKFLEELESTFEVLHNHPNSSLPSRDDIQKLYERKKQASSIIACHDGTLYILKKLKGLEKDEIDSLVEKVYHDTKVKYQGYSEGAIESKCSESLIKMLNKMGCLDYVEK
;
A
#
# COMPACT_ATOMS: atom_id res chain seq x y z
N MET A 1 -62.84 -25.33 44.38
CA MET A 1 -61.55 -25.80 44.98
C MET A 1 -60.48 -25.77 43.91
N HIS A 2 -59.70 -24.69 43.87
CA HIS A 2 -58.54 -24.51 43.01
C HIS A 2 -57.42 -25.47 43.43
N LEU A 3 -56.98 -26.35 42.54
CA LEU A 3 -55.73 -27.09 42.66
C LEU A 3 -54.62 -26.27 42.00
N GLU A 4 -54.02 -25.36 42.77
CA GLU A 4 -52.83 -24.61 42.34
C GLU A 4 -51.58 -25.49 42.44
N ARG A 5 -50.87 -25.54 41.32
CA ARG A 5 -49.61 -26.23 41.10
C ARG A 5 -48.53 -25.64 42.01
N LEU A 6 -48.01 -26.44 42.93
CA LEU A 6 -46.71 -26.20 43.57
C LEU A 6 -45.60 -26.32 42.51
N ARG A 7 -45.33 -25.21 41.81
CA ARG A 7 -44.11 -25.02 41.03
C ARG A 7 -43.00 -24.75 42.04
N THR A 8 -42.21 -25.78 42.33
CA THR A 8 -40.94 -25.66 43.03
C THR A 8 -40.02 -24.71 42.24
N LYS A 9 -40.05 -23.43 42.60
CA LYS A 9 -38.97 -22.50 42.26
C LYS A 9 -37.71 -23.08 42.90
N ARG A 10 -36.79 -23.60 42.09
CA ARG A 10 -35.37 -23.70 42.46
C ARG A 10 -34.91 -22.29 42.81
N LEU A 11 -35.05 -21.91 44.08
CA LEU A 11 -34.38 -20.77 44.65
C LEU A 11 -32.89 -21.05 44.54
N ASN A 12 -32.20 -20.19 43.81
CA ASN A 12 -30.77 -20.24 43.61
C ASN A 12 -30.11 -19.98 44.97
N VAL A 13 -29.72 -21.06 45.66
CA VAL A 13 -29.28 -21.05 47.07
C VAL A 13 -28.04 -20.16 47.28
N SER A 14 -27.27 -19.86 46.21
CA SER A 14 -26.10 -18.96 46.28
C SER A 14 -26.47 -17.48 46.48
N LEU A 15 -27.60 -17.02 45.94
CA LEU A 15 -28.00 -15.61 45.98
C LEU A 15 -28.59 -15.20 47.33
N PHE A 16 -29.17 -16.14 48.08
CA PHE A 16 -29.75 -15.87 49.40
C PHE A 16 -28.70 -15.83 50.52
N TYR A 17 -27.56 -16.50 50.34
CA TYR A 17 -26.53 -16.63 51.39
C TYR A 17 -25.65 -15.37 51.56
N CYS A 18 -25.41 -14.61 50.48
CA CYS A 18 -24.65 -13.35 50.58
C CYS A 18 -25.41 -12.22 51.28
N ALA A 19 -26.75 -12.26 51.31
CA ALA A 19 -27.55 -11.14 51.82
C ALA A 19 -27.59 -11.06 53.36
N PHE A 20 -27.20 -12.12 54.09
CA PHE A 20 -27.51 -12.18 55.52
C PHE A 20 -26.35 -12.54 56.48
N THR A 21 -25.17 -13.04 56.06
CA THR A 21 -24.13 -13.42 57.05
C THR A 21 -22.65 -13.21 56.71
N ASP A 22 -22.23 -12.91 55.48
CA ASP A 22 -20.79 -12.67 55.20
C ASP A 22 -20.54 -11.73 54.01
N VAL A 23 -20.90 -10.46 54.20
CA VAL A 23 -20.70 -9.38 53.22
C VAL A 23 -19.22 -9.24 52.83
N SER A 24 -18.31 -9.47 53.78
CA SER A 24 -16.86 -9.40 53.57
C SER A 24 -16.38 -10.47 52.59
N ARG A 25 -16.81 -11.72 52.76
CA ARG A 25 -16.46 -12.81 51.84
C ARG A 25 -17.04 -12.58 50.44
N CYS A 26 -18.30 -12.16 50.33
CA CYS A 26 -18.93 -11.91 49.03
C CYS A 26 -18.25 -10.75 48.27
N ASN A 27 -17.82 -9.70 48.99
CA ASN A 27 -17.03 -8.62 48.40
C ASN A 27 -15.64 -9.08 47.98
N ALA A 28 -14.96 -9.87 48.81
CA ALA A 28 -13.64 -10.42 48.47
C ALA A 28 -13.72 -11.32 47.23
N GLU A 29 -14.74 -12.17 47.13
CA GLU A 29 -14.95 -13.05 45.98
C GLU A 29 -15.24 -12.27 44.69
N ARG A 30 -16.09 -11.24 44.77
CA ARG A 30 -16.39 -10.35 43.63
C ARG A 30 -15.14 -9.64 43.13
N LEU A 31 -14.31 -9.12 44.05
CA LEU A 31 -13.04 -8.48 43.71
C LEU A 31 -12.09 -9.49 43.05
N LEU A 32 -11.93 -10.66 43.65
CA LEU A 32 -11.08 -11.72 43.11
C LEU A 32 -11.50 -12.14 41.70
N ARG A 33 -12.80 -12.39 41.48
CA ARG A 33 -13.32 -12.78 40.16
C ARG A 33 -13.10 -11.70 39.10
N THR A 34 -13.32 -10.44 39.47
CA THR A 34 -13.14 -9.30 38.55
C THR A 34 -11.66 -9.13 38.21
N GLU A 35 -10.77 -9.24 39.20
CA GLU A 35 -9.33 -9.11 38.97
C GLU A 35 -8.77 -10.26 38.13
N ILE A 36 -9.23 -11.50 38.34
CA ILE A 36 -8.86 -12.64 37.49
C ILE A 36 -9.27 -12.39 36.04
N ALA A 37 -10.51 -11.93 35.81
CA ALA A 37 -10.97 -11.61 34.46
C ALA A 37 -10.14 -10.49 33.82
N ARG A 38 -9.80 -9.44 34.60
CA ARG A 38 -8.94 -8.34 34.16
C ARG A 38 -7.56 -8.83 33.72
N VAL A 39 -6.91 -9.66 34.53
CA VAL A 39 -5.59 -10.24 34.22
C VAL A 39 -5.67 -11.16 33.00
N GLN A 40 -6.74 -11.94 32.85
CA GLN A 40 -6.94 -12.79 31.68
C GLN A 40 -7.07 -11.99 30.39
N THR A 41 -7.87 -10.91 30.40
CA THR A 41 -8.00 -10.04 29.23
C THR A 41 -6.70 -9.32 28.92
N GLN A 42 -5.95 -8.90 29.93
CA GLN A 42 -4.62 -8.31 29.72
C GLN A 42 -3.64 -9.31 29.06
N ALA A 43 -3.59 -10.56 29.55
CA ALA A 43 -2.76 -11.59 28.93
C ALA A 43 -3.20 -11.95 27.49
N GLN A 44 -4.52 -11.87 27.21
CA GLN A 44 -5.03 -12.01 25.84
C GLN A 44 -4.55 -10.87 24.95
N ALA A 45 -4.57 -9.62 25.43
CA ALA A 45 -4.08 -8.46 24.69
C ALA A 45 -2.60 -8.57 24.33
N GLU A 46 -1.76 -8.98 25.30
CA GLU A 46 -0.32 -9.22 25.08
C GLU A 46 -0.09 -10.33 24.05
N SER A 47 -0.90 -11.40 24.11
CA SER A 47 -0.85 -12.47 23.11
C SER A 47 -1.24 -11.98 21.71
N TYR A 48 -2.27 -11.13 21.61
CA TYR A 48 -2.68 -10.55 20.33
C TYR A 48 -1.59 -9.67 19.73
N GLU A 49 -0.95 -8.83 20.56
CA GLU A 49 0.17 -7.98 20.14
C GLU A 49 1.37 -8.81 19.65
N ALA A 50 1.74 -9.86 20.40
CA ALA A 50 2.83 -10.76 20.02
C ALA A 50 2.56 -11.51 18.70
N ASN A 51 1.29 -11.74 18.35
CA ASN A 51 0.90 -12.42 17.12
C ASN A 51 0.62 -11.47 15.95
N GLY A 52 0.72 -10.15 16.15
CA GLY A 52 0.46 -9.15 15.11
C GLY A 52 -1.02 -8.97 14.78
N ILE A 53 -1.90 -9.12 15.78
CA ILE A 53 -3.34 -8.95 15.64
C ILE A 53 -3.70 -7.51 16.00
N ASP A 54 -4.18 -6.74 15.03
CA ASP A 54 -4.49 -5.31 15.22
C ASP A 54 -5.91 -5.04 15.73
N GLU A 55 -6.84 -5.97 15.53
CA GLU A 55 -8.27 -5.81 15.84
C GLU A 55 -8.83 -7.01 16.60
N TYR A 56 -9.77 -6.75 17.51
CA TYR A 56 -10.45 -7.76 18.30
C TYR A 56 -11.96 -7.50 18.33
N GLU A 57 -12.72 -8.57 18.50
CA GLU A 57 -14.17 -8.57 18.66
C GLU A 57 -14.52 -8.80 20.13
N TYR A 58 -15.47 -8.01 20.64
CA TYR A 58 -16.04 -8.21 21.96
C TYR A 58 -17.10 -9.32 21.92
N ILE A 59 -16.88 -10.39 22.68
CA ILE A 59 -17.81 -11.52 22.77
C ILE A 59 -18.52 -11.47 24.11
N ALA A 60 -19.82 -11.16 24.08
CA ALA A 60 -20.66 -11.29 25.24
C ALA A 60 -20.89 -12.77 25.56
N CYS A 61 -20.97 -13.10 26.85
CA CYS A 61 -21.19 -14.48 27.27
C CYS A 61 -22.52 -15.02 26.70
N SER A 62 -22.57 -16.23 26.17
CA SER A 62 -23.78 -16.74 25.49
C SER A 62 -24.87 -17.29 26.45
N LEU A 63 -24.77 -17.03 27.75
CA LEU A 63 -25.72 -17.50 28.75
C LEU A 63 -26.98 -16.61 28.77
N LYS A 64 -28.11 -17.15 29.27
CA LYS A 64 -29.42 -16.47 29.29
C LYS A 64 -29.47 -15.12 30.03
N ASP A 65 -28.39 -14.73 30.71
CA ASP A 65 -28.30 -13.55 31.59
C ASP A 65 -27.16 -12.60 31.17
N VAL A 66 -27.00 -12.31 29.88
CA VAL A 66 -26.09 -11.22 29.43
C VAL A 66 -26.62 -9.90 29.94
N CYS A 67 -25.77 -9.12 30.61
CA CYS A 67 -26.15 -7.79 31.06
C CYS A 67 -26.39 -6.88 29.84
N ARG A 68 -27.22 -5.85 30.00
CA ARG A 68 -27.54 -4.93 28.91
C ARG A 68 -26.29 -4.27 28.32
N LEU A 69 -25.32 -3.89 29.16
CA LEU A 69 -24.08 -3.24 28.73
C LEU A 69 -23.26 -4.15 27.80
N CYS A 70 -23.01 -5.40 28.21
CA CYS A 70 -22.25 -6.35 27.39
C CYS A 70 -23.00 -6.75 26.12
N LYS A 71 -24.34 -6.83 26.16
CA LYS A 71 -25.14 -7.12 24.97
C LYS A 71 -25.04 -6.03 23.91
N GLU A 72 -24.91 -4.77 24.32
CA GLU A 72 -24.69 -3.65 23.40
C GLU A 72 -23.27 -3.65 22.81
N MET A 73 -22.33 -4.36 23.43
CA MET A 73 -20.95 -4.49 22.96
C MET A 73 -20.70 -5.77 22.15
N ASP A 74 -21.60 -6.75 22.23
CA ASP A 74 -21.49 -8.03 21.55
C ASP A 74 -21.33 -7.86 20.03
N GLY A 75 -20.28 -8.45 19.47
CA GLY A 75 -19.96 -8.41 18.05
C GLY A 75 -19.36 -7.09 17.54
N LYS A 76 -19.10 -6.12 18.42
CA LYS A 76 -18.37 -4.90 18.05
C LYS A 76 -16.87 -5.18 17.96
N THR A 77 -16.25 -4.60 16.95
CA THR A 77 -14.82 -4.68 16.71
C THR A 77 -14.11 -3.42 17.18
N PHE A 78 -12.95 -3.59 17.80
CA PHE A 78 -12.12 -2.52 18.33
C PHE A 78 -10.66 -2.76 17.96
N LYS A 79 -9.88 -1.67 17.89
CA LYS A 79 -8.43 -1.76 17.67
C LYS A 79 -7.75 -2.16 18.97
N LEU A 80 -6.77 -3.05 18.89
CA LEU A 80 -6.01 -3.50 20.06
C LEU A 80 -5.29 -2.34 20.77
N LYS A 81 -4.80 -1.36 20.01
CA LYS A 81 -4.13 -0.16 20.56
C LYS A 81 -5.03 0.71 21.44
N ASP A 82 -6.33 0.66 21.19
CA ASP A 82 -7.33 1.42 21.93
C ASP A 82 -7.97 0.56 23.02
N MET A 83 -7.43 -0.63 23.31
CA MET A 83 -8.02 -1.55 24.29
C MET A 83 -7.94 -0.98 25.71
N GLU A 84 -9.09 -0.71 26.28
CA GLU A 84 -9.30 -0.24 27.65
C GLU A 84 -10.25 -1.17 28.39
N ILE A 85 -9.70 -1.88 29.37
CA ILE A 85 -10.44 -2.81 30.21
C ILE A 85 -11.44 -2.04 31.07
N GLY A 86 -12.73 -2.33 30.90
CA GLY A 86 -13.82 -1.62 31.56
C GLY A 86 -14.61 -0.69 30.64
N GLU A 87 -14.06 -0.34 29.46
CA GLU A 87 -14.74 0.50 28.46
C GLU A 87 -15.07 -0.25 27.17
N ASN A 88 -14.08 -0.89 26.56
CA ASN A 88 -14.22 -1.64 25.31
C ASN A 88 -13.62 -3.04 25.38
N ALA A 89 -13.15 -3.46 26.56
CA ALA A 89 -12.69 -4.80 26.83
C ALA A 89 -13.21 -5.31 28.19
N PRO A 90 -13.51 -6.62 28.33
CA PRO A 90 -13.88 -7.19 29.62
C PRO A 90 -12.77 -7.07 30.67
N PRO A 91 -13.09 -7.07 31.97
CA PRO A 91 -14.42 -6.99 32.58
C PRO A 91 -15.02 -5.56 32.56
N MET A 92 -16.25 -5.42 32.05
CA MET A 92 -17.01 -4.14 32.00
C MET A 92 -17.73 -3.79 33.30
N HIS A 93 -17.96 -4.79 34.15
CA HIS A 93 -18.72 -4.67 35.39
C HIS A 93 -18.28 -5.78 36.36
N PRO A 94 -18.62 -5.67 37.66
CA PRO A 94 -18.33 -6.75 38.61
C PRO A 94 -18.96 -8.08 38.16
N ASN A 95 -18.22 -9.17 38.34
CA ASN A 95 -18.60 -10.52 37.87
C ASN A 95 -18.87 -10.61 36.36
N CYS A 96 -18.20 -9.81 35.53
CA CYS A 96 -18.27 -9.96 34.08
C CYS A 96 -17.64 -11.29 33.64
N HIS A 97 -18.30 -11.96 32.70
CA HIS A 97 -17.90 -13.25 32.13
C HIS A 97 -17.73 -13.18 30.59
N CYS A 98 -17.59 -11.98 30.05
CA CYS A 98 -17.38 -11.76 28.62
C CYS A 98 -15.90 -11.96 28.27
N SER A 99 -15.63 -12.19 26.99
CA SER A 99 -14.28 -12.42 26.47
C SER A 99 -14.05 -11.56 25.23
N THR A 100 -12.80 -11.53 24.76
CA THR A 100 -12.46 -11.04 23.43
C THR A 100 -12.07 -12.20 22.53
N ALA A 101 -12.17 -12.01 21.22
CA ALA A 101 -11.57 -12.87 20.21
C ALA A 101 -10.84 -12.02 19.17
N PRO A 102 -9.79 -12.55 18.53
CA PRO A 102 -9.16 -11.85 17.41
C PRO A 102 -10.15 -11.68 16.26
N TYR A 103 -10.26 -10.46 15.73
CA TYR A 103 -11.12 -10.17 14.59
C TYR A 103 -10.31 -10.23 13.30
N SER A 104 -10.86 -10.90 12.30
CA SER A 104 -10.40 -10.82 10.92
C SER A 104 -11.62 -10.77 10.02
N ASP A 105 -11.58 -9.92 8.99
CA ASP A 105 -12.64 -9.90 7.98
C ASP A 105 -12.71 -11.29 7.34
N ARG A 106 -13.84 -11.95 7.55
CA ARG A 106 -14.09 -13.31 7.10
C ARG A 106 -13.88 -13.47 5.60
N LYS A 107 -14.29 -12.48 4.79
CA LYS A 107 -14.15 -12.53 3.33
C LYS A 107 -12.68 -12.41 2.93
N ILE A 108 -11.92 -11.55 3.61
CA ILE A 108 -10.49 -11.40 3.37
C ILE A 108 -9.74 -12.68 3.77
N TYR A 109 -10.13 -13.27 4.91
CA TYR A 109 -9.55 -14.51 5.40
C TYR A 109 -9.88 -15.72 4.52
N GLU A 110 -11.13 -15.85 4.05
CA GLU A 110 -11.55 -16.89 3.10
C GLU A 110 -10.78 -16.77 1.78
N ASN A 111 -10.60 -15.57 1.23
CA ASN A 111 -9.78 -15.37 0.04
C ASN A 111 -8.32 -15.79 0.23
N TRP A 112 -7.74 -15.52 1.41
CA TRP A 112 -6.39 -15.98 1.74
C TRP A 112 -6.33 -17.51 1.88
N LEU A 113 -7.34 -18.14 2.48
CA LEU A 113 -7.43 -19.59 2.58
C LEU A 113 -7.59 -20.25 1.21
N ASP A 114 -8.40 -19.67 0.33
CA ASP A 114 -8.60 -20.18 -1.03
C ASP A 114 -7.30 -20.10 -1.83
N GLY A 115 -6.59 -18.98 -1.75
CA GLY A 115 -5.26 -18.83 -2.37
C GLY A 115 -4.24 -19.82 -1.83
N LEU A 116 -4.24 -20.09 -0.51
CA LEU A 116 -3.39 -21.10 0.11
C LEU A 116 -3.76 -22.53 -0.35
N ALA A 117 -5.05 -22.84 -0.45
CA ALA A 117 -5.55 -24.15 -0.86
C ALA A 117 -5.31 -24.44 -2.36
N ASN A 118 -5.39 -23.41 -3.19
CA ASN A 118 -5.13 -23.48 -4.63
C ASN A 118 -3.63 -23.42 -4.98
N GLY A 119 -2.75 -23.18 -4.00
CA GLY A 119 -1.31 -23.07 -4.19
C GLY A 119 -0.85 -21.75 -4.81
N GLU A 120 -1.67 -20.69 -4.73
CA GLU A 120 -1.37 -19.36 -5.24
C GLU A 120 -0.35 -18.61 -4.38
N HIS A 121 -0.30 -18.89 -3.07
CA HIS A 121 0.71 -18.35 -2.16
C HIS A 121 0.98 -19.29 -0.98
N SER A 122 2.14 -19.13 -0.35
CA SER A 122 2.52 -19.82 0.89
C SER A 122 2.70 -18.85 2.07
N LEU A 123 2.19 -17.64 1.93
CA LEU A 123 2.38 -16.53 2.87
C LEU A 123 1.49 -16.65 4.10
N ARG A 124 1.99 -16.16 5.24
CA ARG A 124 1.16 -15.95 6.43
C ARG A 124 0.15 -14.81 6.17
N PHE A 125 -0.98 -14.82 6.87
CA PHE A 125 -2.10 -13.90 6.60
C PHE A 125 -1.72 -12.41 6.71
N ASP A 126 -0.87 -12.05 7.67
CA ASP A 126 -0.30 -10.70 7.87
C ASP A 126 0.58 -10.26 6.69
N GLU A 127 1.46 -11.14 6.22
CA GLU A 127 2.31 -10.92 5.05
C GLU A 127 1.46 -10.75 3.78
N TRP A 128 0.52 -11.67 3.55
CA TRP A 128 -0.41 -11.62 2.42
C TRP A 128 -1.27 -10.35 2.45
N LYS A 129 -1.76 -9.93 3.62
CA LYS A 129 -2.56 -8.71 3.78
C LYS A 129 -1.73 -7.46 3.49
N THR A 130 -0.47 -7.41 3.95
CA THR A 130 0.44 -6.30 3.68
C THR A 130 0.75 -6.18 2.19
N LEU A 131 0.91 -7.30 1.50
CA LEU A 131 1.21 -7.33 0.06
C LEU A 131 -0.01 -7.00 -0.79
N ASN A 132 -1.18 -7.53 -0.45
CA ASN A 132 -2.42 -7.14 -1.10
C ASN A 132 -2.82 -5.70 -0.79
N ALA A 133 -2.44 -5.15 0.37
CA ALA A 133 -2.58 -3.73 0.67
C ALA A 133 -1.62 -2.88 -0.16
N GLN A 134 -0.37 -3.31 -0.37
CA GLN A 134 0.58 -2.67 -1.28
C GLN A 134 0.16 -2.77 -2.75
N GLU A 135 -0.41 -3.89 -3.19
CA GLU A 135 -1.00 -4.05 -4.53
C GLU A 135 -2.30 -3.25 -4.68
N LYS A 136 -3.01 -2.95 -3.59
CA LYS A 136 -4.22 -2.10 -3.57
C LYS A 136 -3.95 -0.62 -3.28
N GLU A 137 -2.71 -0.19 -3.07
CA GLU A 137 -2.37 1.23 -2.90
C GLU A 137 -2.26 2.00 -4.23
N LYS A 138 -2.88 1.50 -5.31
CA LYS A 138 -3.19 2.28 -6.52
C LYS A 138 -4.65 2.14 -6.95
N SER A 139 -5.51 2.75 -6.16
CA SER A 139 -6.64 3.55 -6.65
C SER A 139 -7.08 4.57 -5.61
N TYR A 140 -6.15 5.36 -5.06
CA TYR A 140 -6.52 6.55 -4.27
C TYR A 140 -6.89 7.69 -5.22
N ILE A 141 -8.06 7.57 -5.85
CA ILE A 141 -8.67 8.66 -6.59
C ILE A 141 -9.28 9.60 -5.56
N LYS A 142 -8.66 10.77 -5.33
CA LYS A 142 -9.36 11.87 -4.66
C LYS A 142 -10.60 12.20 -5.47
N GLU A 143 -11.75 12.16 -4.81
CA GLU A 143 -13.07 12.43 -5.36
C GLU A 143 -13.10 13.65 -6.29
N THR A 144 -13.05 13.39 -7.59
CA THR A 144 -13.50 14.34 -8.62
C THR A 144 -14.42 13.65 -9.63
N GLY A 145 -15.35 12.83 -9.15
CA GLY A 145 -16.66 12.63 -9.77
C GLY A 145 -16.77 11.97 -11.15
N LYS A 146 -15.69 11.68 -11.89
CA LYS A 146 -15.66 10.83 -13.10
C LYS A 146 -14.24 10.30 -13.33
N THR A 147 -14.00 8.99 -13.24
CA THR A 147 -12.68 8.40 -13.52
C THR A 147 -12.80 6.96 -14.00
N GLY A 148 -12.45 6.72 -15.26
CA GLY A 148 -12.07 5.38 -15.73
C GLY A 148 -10.60 5.07 -15.37
N PRO A 149 -10.12 3.83 -15.57
CA PRO A 149 -8.69 3.53 -15.47
C PRO A 149 -7.89 4.41 -16.45
N CYS A 150 -6.74 4.93 -16.01
CA CYS A 150 -5.85 5.81 -16.80
C CYS A 150 -6.37 7.23 -17.10
N HIS A 151 -7.36 7.73 -16.35
CA HIS A 151 -7.86 9.10 -16.51
C HIS A 151 -6.82 10.16 -16.09
N VAL A 152 -6.71 11.24 -16.86
CA VAL A 152 -5.91 12.42 -16.55
C VAL A 152 -6.81 13.57 -16.12
N ASP A 153 -6.63 14.06 -14.88
CA ASP A 153 -7.32 15.26 -14.41
C ASP A 153 -6.66 16.52 -14.99
N ALA A 154 -7.25 17.04 -16.06
CA ALA A 154 -6.79 18.28 -16.71
C ALA A 154 -6.75 19.49 -15.76
N LYS A 155 -7.62 19.57 -14.73
CA LYS A 155 -7.58 20.68 -13.76
C LYS A 155 -6.38 20.56 -12.84
N LEU A 156 -6.06 19.33 -12.41
CA LEU A 156 -4.86 19.05 -11.64
C LEU A 156 -3.60 19.38 -12.45
N MET A 157 -3.55 18.94 -13.72
CA MET A 157 -2.39 19.17 -14.59
C MET A 157 -2.16 20.65 -14.90
N ASN A 158 -3.22 21.44 -15.06
CA ASN A 158 -3.10 22.89 -15.28
C ASN A 158 -2.94 23.70 -13.98
N SER A 159 -2.85 23.03 -12.82
CA SER A 159 -2.67 23.72 -11.54
C SER A 159 -1.24 24.24 -11.38
N LYS A 160 -1.09 25.40 -10.72
CA LYS A 160 0.22 25.92 -10.35
C LYS A 160 1.05 24.89 -9.56
N LYS A 161 0.41 24.14 -8.66
CA LYS A 161 1.07 23.11 -7.86
C LYS A 161 1.72 22.02 -8.71
N TYR A 162 1.09 21.64 -9.83
CA TYR A 162 1.65 20.66 -10.74
C TYR A 162 2.77 21.27 -11.59
N HIS A 163 2.60 22.50 -12.08
CA HIS A 163 3.67 23.26 -12.76
C HIS A 163 4.93 23.38 -11.89
N ASP A 164 4.77 23.72 -10.61
CA ASP A 164 5.86 23.87 -9.64
C ASP A 164 6.71 22.58 -9.50
N LYS A 165 6.16 21.39 -9.82
CA LYS A 165 6.93 20.12 -9.82
C LYS A 165 8.05 20.13 -10.86
N TYR A 166 7.87 20.86 -11.97
CA TYR A 166 8.85 20.96 -13.04
C TYR A 166 9.94 21.99 -12.76
N GLU A 167 9.78 22.80 -11.71
CA GLU A 167 10.85 23.69 -11.27
C GLU A 167 12.05 22.89 -10.76
N ASN A 168 13.24 23.38 -11.10
CA ASN A 168 14.53 22.85 -10.67
C ASN A 168 14.78 21.38 -11.05
N ILE A 169 14.15 20.86 -12.11
CA ILE A 169 14.55 19.57 -12.71
C ILE A 169 15.95 19.70 -13.33
N THR A 170 16.11 20.69 -14.20
CA THR A 170 17.39 21.09 -14.80
C THR A 170 17.80 22.48 -14.31
N GLU A 171 19.07 22.82 -14.51
CA GLU A 171 19.61 24.17 -14.24
C GLU A 171 18.95 25.25 -15.11
N HIS A 172 18.39 24.85 -16.26
CA HIS A 172 17.85 25.76 -17.27
C HIS A 172 16.33 25.84 -17.18
N LYS A 173 15.81 26.98 -16.67
CA LYS A 173 14.37 27.24 -16.57
C LYS A 173 13.61 27.08 -17.89
N SER A 174 14.25 27.42 -19.01
CA SER A 174 13.65 27.28 -20.35
C SER A 174 13.41 25.83 -20.76
N VAL A 175 14.24 24.90 -20.30
CA VAL A 175 14.11 23.46 -20.54
C VAL A 175 13.03 22.88 -19.64
N ASN A 176 13.01 23.29 -18.36
CA ASN A 176 11.96 22.89 -17.41
C ASN A 176 10.56 23.28 -17.92
N GLU A 177 10.41 24.50 -18.43
CA GLU A 177 9.15 24.94 -19.06
C GLU A 177 8.84 24.13 -20.32
N CYS A 178 9.85 23.76 -21.12
CA CYS A 178 9.66 22.89 -22.27
C CYS A 178 9.10 21.52 -21.86
N LEU A 179 9.70 20.91 -20.82
CA LEU A 179 9.28 19.61 -20.30
C LEU A 179 7.83 19.66 -19.82
N TYR A 180 7.46 20.68 -19.04
CA TYR A 180 6.08 20.86 -18.59
C TYR A 180 5.08 20.93 -19.75
N GLN A 181 5.36 21.79 -20.74
CA GLN A 181 4.47 21.97 -21.90
C GLN A 181 4.33 20.69 -22.74
N GLU A 182 5.40 19.91 -22.88
CA GLU A 182 5.34 18.63 -23.59
C GLU A 182 4.64 17.53 -22.77
N VAL A 183 4.79 17.52 -21.43
CA VAL A 183 4.00 16.61 -20.57
C VAL A 183 2.51 16.86 -20.74
N LEU A 184 2.08 18.13 -20.68
CA LEU A 184 0.66 18.45 -20.83
C LEU A 184 0.08 17.89 -22.13
N LYS A 185 0.83 18.01 -23.23
CA LYS A 185 0.43 17.43 -24.52
C LYS A 185 0.38 15.91 -24.48
N ILE A 186 1.38 15.25 -23.88
CA ILE A 186 1.41 13.79 -23.78
C ILE A 186 0.24 13.26 -22.97
N LEU A 187 -0.04 13.88 -21.81
CA LEU A 187 -1.12 13.45 -20.93
C LEU A 187 -2.50 13.74 -21.53
N ASP A 188 -2.66 14.83 -22.28
CA ASP A 188 -3.89 15.12 -23.03
C ASP A 188 -4.09 14.12 -24.18
N ASP A 189 -3.04 13.88 -24.98
CA ASP A 189 -3.03 12.90 -26.10
C ASP A 189 -3.39 11.48 -25.60
N ASN A 190 -2.98 11.13 -24.37
CA ASN A 190 -3.14 9.79 -23.78
C ASN A 190 -4.23 9.70 -22.71
N ASN A 191 -5.08 10.72 -22.55
CA ASN A 191 -6.14 10.70 -21.55
C ASN A 191 -7.09 9.50 -21.75
N ASP A 192 -7.36 8.75 -20.67
CA ASP A 192 -8.16 7.52 -20.68
C ASP A 192 -7.58 6.40 -21.56
N THR A 193 -6.28 6.41 -21.83
CA THR A 193 -5.58 5.37 -22.60
C THR A 193 -4.47 4.69 -21.82
N GLU A 194 -4.11 3.47 -22.24
CA GLU A 194 -2.98 2.69 -21.71
C GLU A 194 -1.70 2.86 -22.54
N PHE A 195 -1.60 3.95 -23.29
CA PHE A 195 -0.48 4.20 -24.19
C PHE A 195 0.59 5.08 -23.55
N GLU A 196 1.82 4.89 -24.02
CA GLU A 196 2.98 5.63 -23.58
C GLU A 196 3.61 6.37 -24.76
N HIS A 197 3.90 7.65 -24.54
CA HIS A 197 4.67 8.48 -25.47
C HIS A 197 6.01 8.80 -24.84
N ILE A 198 7.05 8.80 -25.68
CA ILE A 198 8.42 9.12 -25.24
C ILE A 198 8.98 10.26 -26.07
N ILE A 199 9.62 11.20 -25.39
CA ILE A 199 10.27 12.35 -26.02
C ILE A 199 11.69 12.54 -25.48
N ALA A 200 12.52 13.19 -26.28
CA ALA A 200 13.86 13.64 -25.89
C ALA A 200 13.95 15.16 -26.06
N VAL A 201 14.39 15.85 -25.02
CA VAL A 201 14.55 17.31 -24.97
C VAL A 201 16.01 17.65 -24.68
N HIS A 202 16.56 18.64 -25.37
CA HIS A 202 17.94 19.06 -25.16
C HIS A 202 18.17 19.63 -23.74
N SER A 203 19.21 19.22 -23.01
CA SER A 203 19.39 19.62 -21.59
C SER A 203 19.64 21.12 -21.38
N ARG A 204 20.15 21.83 -22.39
CA ARG A 204 20.52 23.26 -22.29
C ARG A 204 19.65 24.23 -23.08
N LYS A 205 18.89 23.73 -24.04
CA LYS A 205 18.18 24.55 -25.02
C LYS A 205 16.72 24.12 -25.01
N ARG A 206 15.82 25.08 -25.18
CA ARG A 206 14.39 24.80 -25.35
C ARG A 206 14.16 24.21 -26.75
N GLU A 207 14.60 22.98 -26.94
CA GLU A 207 14.62 22.28 -28.22
C GLU A 207 14.16 20.84 -28.01
N LEU A 208 13.04 20.49 -28.63
CA LEU A 208 12.54 19.12 -28.71
C LEU A 208 13.33 18.39 -29.80
N LEU A 209 14.07 17.36 -29.41
CA LEU A 209 14.92 16.60 -30.32
C LEU A 209 14.13 15.49 -31.02
N VAL A 210 13.33 14.74 -30.25
CA VAL A 210 12.56 13.60 -30.73
C VAL A 210 11.22 13.54 -30.00
N LYS A 211 10.13 13.28 -30.72
CA LYS A 211 8.83 12.87 -30.16
C LYS A 211 8.39 11.59 -30.87
N ASN A 212 8.33 10.47 -30.13
CA ASN A 212 7.90 9.18 -30.66
C ASN A 212 6.58 8.75 -30.03
N THR A 213 5.60 8.49 -30.91
CA THR A 213 4.23 8.04 -30.58
C THR A 213 3.88 6.76 -31.34
N GLU A 214 4.86 6.10 -31.96
CA GLU A 214 4.65 4.97 -32.85
C GLU A 214 4.12 3.73 -32.11
N ALA A 215 4.50 3.53 -30.84
CA ALA A 215 3.99 2.44 -30.02
C ALA A 215 2.46 2.54 -29.87
N ALA A 216 1.94 3.73 -29.57
CA ALA A 216 0.50 4.00 -29.48
C ALA A 216 -0.20 3.77 -30.83
N LYS A 217 0.37 4.25 -31.94
CA LYS A 217 -0.18 4.03 -33.29
C LYS A 217 -0.25 2.56 -33.68
N ARG A 218 0.65 1.72 -33.14
CA ARG A 218 0.68 0.28 -33.35
C ARG A 218 -0.18 -0.50 -32.34
N GLY A 219 -0.86 0.19 -31.43
CA GLY A 219 -1.70 -0.41 -30.39
C GLY A 219 -0.92 -1.13 -29.29
N MET A 220 0.37 -0.82 -29.13
CA MET A 220 1.21 -1.40 -28.06
C MET A 220 0.94 -0.65 -26.75
N LYS A 221 0.35 -1.34 -25.79
CA LYS A 221 0.05 -0.80 -24.45
C LYS A 221 1.26 -0.93 -23.52
N HIS A 222 1.42 0.00 -22.59
CA HIS A 222 2.47 -0.01 -21.54
C HIS A 222 3.90 -0.17 -22.10
N GLN A 223 4.13 0.39 -23.30
CA GLN A 223 5.41 0.27 -23.99
C GLN A 223 5.71 1.58 -24.73
N CYS A 224 6.92 2.09 -24.53
CA CYS A 224 7.48 3.15 -25.34
C CYS A 224 8.98 2.93 -25.60
N GLY A 225 9.48 3.57 -26.66
CA GLY A 225 10.89 3.52 -27.00
C GLY A 225 11.22 4.27 -28.27
N PHE A 226 12.47 4.74 -28.36
CA PHE A 226 12.99 5.34 -29.58
C PHE A 226 13.26 4.27 -30.63
N SER A 227 13.00 4.62 -31.89
CA SER A 227 13.40 3.80 -33.04
C SER A 227 14.92 3.76 -33.20
N LYS A 228 15.43 2.77 -33.94
CA LYS A 228 16.88 2.65 -34.21
C LYS A 228 17.50 3.92 -34.82
N LYS A 229 16.74 4.65 -35.66
CA LYS A 229 17.20 5.89 -36.29
C LYS A 229 17.29 7.03 -35.27
N GLU A 230 16.29 7.15 -34.40
CA GLU A 230 16.24 8.17 -33.35
C GLU A 230 17.31 7.90 -32.29
N SER A 231 17.49 6.65 -31.84
CA SER A 231 18.56 6.29 -30.89
C SER A 231 19.94 6.65 -31.44
N LYS A 232 20.21 6.33 -32.71
CA LYS A 232 21.48 6.69 -33.35
C LYS A 232 21.69 8.21 -33.42
N PHE A 233 20.64 8.95 -33.80
CA PHE A 233 20.69 10.42 -33.80
C PHE A 233 20.99 10.98 -32.40
N LEU A 234 20.36 10.45 -31.36
CA LEU A 234 20.57 10.88 -29.97
C LEU A 234 21.97 10.52 -29.44
N GLU A 235 22.55 9.41 -29.89
CA GLU A 235 23.92 8.99 -29.54
C GLU A 235 25.01 9.85 -30.21
N GLU A 236 24.73 10.36 -31.41
CA GLU A 236 25.63 11.22 -32.18
C GLU A 236 25.66 12.67 -31.67
N LEU A 237 24.77 13.04 -30.72
CA LEU A 237 24.74 14.38 -30.14
C LEU A 237 26.00 14.67 -29.29
N GLU A 238 26.56 15.86 -29.48
CA GLU A 238 27.65 16.36 -28.64
C GLU A 238 27.16 16.63 -27.21
N SER A 239 25.97 17.24 -27.11
CA SER A 239 25.31 17.65 -25.87
C SER A 239 24.46 16.55 -25.22
N THR A 240 24.13 16.76 -23.94
CA THR A 240 23.22 15.87 -23.20
C THR A 240 21.76 16.22 -23.46
N PHE A 241 20.88 15.25 -23.20
CA PHE A 241 19.44 15.40 -23.31
C PHE A 241 18.71 14.77 -22.13
N GLU A 242 17.49 15.24 -21.88
CA GLU A 242 16.53 14.69 -20.94
C GLU A 242 15.51 13.83 -21.69
N VAL A 243 15.12 12.70 -21.11
CA VAL A 243 14.04 11.87 -21.65
C VAL A 243 12.82 12.03 -20.78
N LEU A 244 11.66 12.12 -21.41
CA LEU A 244 10.38 12.20 -20.74
C LEU A 244 9.41 11.18 -21.36
N HIS A 245 8.73 10.42 -20.52
CA HIS A 245 7.61 9.56 -20.92
C HIS A 245 6.51 9.54 -19.87
N ASN A 246 5.34 8.99 -20.21
CA ASN A 246 4.21 8.86 -19.27
C ASN A 246 4.01 7.41 -18.83
N HIS A 247 3.52 7.21 -17.61
CA HIS A 247 3.04 5.92 -17.11
C HIS A 247 1.51 5.99 -16.87
N PRO A 248 0.68 5.31 -17.68
CA PRO A 248 -0.78 5.41 -17.60
C PRO A 248 -1.35 4.84 -16.30
N ASN A 249 -0.74 3.77 -15.78
CA ASN A 249 -1.10 3.17 -14.49
C ASN A 249 -0.39 3.82 -13.29
N SER A 250 0.31 4.94 -13.52
CA SER A 250 1.08 5.65 -12.50
C SER A 250 2.08 4.75 -11.77
N SER A 251 2.60 3.71 -12.42
CA SER A 251 3.54 2.73 -11.86
C SER A 251 4.92 3.35 -11.60
N LEU A 252 5.69 2.72 -10.71
CA LEU A 252 7.10 3.06 -10.51
C LEU A 252 7.90 2.91 -11.83
N PRO A 253 9.04 3.61 -11.97
CA PRO A 253 9.98 3.37 -13.06
C PRO A 253 10.30 1.88 -13.16
N SER A 254 10.19 1.30 -14.35
CA SER A 254 10.50 -0.11 -14.54
C SER A 254 12.01 -0.35 -14.50
N ARG A 255 12.41 -1.60 -14.30
CA ARG A 255 13.80 -2.06 -14.48
C ARG A 255 14.38 -1.59 -15.81
N ASP A 256 13.61 -1.72 -16.89
CA ASP A 256 14.01 -1.34 -18.24
C ASP A 256 14.21 0.18 -18.39
N ASP A 257 13.39 1.00 -17.72
CA ASP A 257 13.56 2.46 -17.71
C ASP A 257 14.88 2.86 -17.06
N ILE A 258 15.19 2.23 -15.92
CA ILE A 258 16.42 2.44 -15.18
C ILE A 258 17.62 1.98 -16.03
N GLN A 259 17.55 0.78 -16.61
CA GLN A 259 18.64 0.25 -17.45
C GLN A 259 18.91 1.17 -18.66
N LYS A 260 17.86 1.57 -19.39
CA LYS A 260 17.97 2.47 -20.56
C LYS A 260 18.60 3.83 -20.21
N LEU A 261 18.36 4.38 -19.01
CA LEU A 261 19.00 5.62 -18.55
C LEU A 261 20.54 5.51 -18.51
N TYR A 262 21.06 4.34 -18.13
CA TYR A 262 22.50 4.08 -18.07
C TYR A 262 23.08 3.65 -19.41
N GLU A 263 22.35 2.85 -20.20
CA GLU A 263 22.77 2.47 -21.56
C GLU A 263 22.97 3.71 -22.45
N ARG A 264 22.08 4.71 -22.32
CA ARG A 264 22.18 5.96 -23.08
C ARG A 264 23.20 6.90 -22.45
N LYS A 265 24.44 6.86 -22.96
CA LYS A 265 25.56 7.67 -22.46
C LYS A 265 25.23 9.16 -22.30
N LYS A 266 24.57 9.75 -23.30
CA LYS A 266 24.24 11.19 -23.37
C LYS A 266 22.96 11.61 -22.63
N GLN A 267 22.16 10.66 -22.14
CA GLN A 267 20.97 10.97 -21.36
C GLN A 267 21.36 11.43 -19.95
N ALA A 268 20.95 12.62 -19.54
CA ALA A 268 21.26 13.18 -18.22
C ALA A 268 20.24 12.77 -17.14
N SER A 269 18.94 12.81 -17.47
CA SER A 269 17.87 12.33 -16.60
C SER A 269 16.74 11.66 -17.36
N SER A 270 15.92 10.90 -16.63
CA SER A 270 14.64 10.36 -17.09
C SER A 270 13.54 10.93 -16.21
N ILE A 271 12.57 11.60 -16.83
CA ILE A 271 11.38 12.11 -16.16
C ILE A 271 10.20 11.22 -16.57
N ILE A 272 9.39 10.79 -15.60
CA ILE A 272 8.22 9.94 -15.83
C ILE A 272 7.01 10.64 -15.25
N ALA A 273 6.07 11.03 -16.11
CA ALA A 273 4.84 11.71 -15.74
C ALA A 273 3.69 10.69 -15.62
N CYS A 274 3.10 10.58 -14.44
CA CYS A 274 1.99 9.67 -14.19
C CYS A 274 0.64 10.36 -14.41
N HIS A 275 -0.39 9.59 -14.78
CA HIS A 275 -1.73 10.15 -15.06
C HIS A 275 -2.43 10.67 -13.79
N ASP A 276 -2.04 10.16 -12.61
CA ASP A 276 -2.48 10.68 -11.30
C ASP A 276 -1.81 12.00 -10.88
N GLY A 277 -0.86 12.49 -11.69
CA GLY A 277 -0.08 13.68 -11.42
C GLY A 277 1.20 13.45 -10.61
N THR A 278 1.55 12.20 -10.30
CA THR A 278 2.85 11.85 -9.72
C THR A 278 3.96 12.10 -10.75
N LEU A 279 5.11 12.60 -10.31
CA LEU A 279 6.26 12.83 -11.17
C LEU A 279 7.50 12.12 -10.60
N TYR A 280 8.02 11.14 -11.33
CA TYR A 280 9.28 10.49 -10.98
C TYR A 280 10.43 11.09 -11.79
N ILE A 281 11.52 11.44 -11.09
CA ILE A 281 12.70 12.04 -11.69
C ILE A 281 13.91 11.18 -11.33
N LEU A 282 14.59 10.67 -12.35
CA LEU A 282 15.79 9.85 -12.25
C LEU A 282 16.96 10.63 -12.84
N LYS A 283 17.76 11.29 -12.00
CA LYS A 283 18.91 12.07 -12.45
C LYS A 283 20.19 11.24 -12.34
N LYS A 284 20.87 11.05 -13.47
CA LYS A 284 22.11 10.29 -13.54
C LYS A 284 23.27 11.13 -13.00
N LEU A 285 23.80 10.74 -11.84
CA LEU A 285 24.93 11.44 -11.21
C LEU A 285 26.28 10.94 -11.74
N LYS A 286 26.39 9.62 -11.91
CA LYS A 286 27.59 8.94 -12.40
C LYS A 286 27.21 7.96 -13.49
N GLY A 287 27.97 7.96 -14.59
CA GLY A 287 27.86 6.92 -15.62
C GLY A 287 28.31 5.56 -15.08
N LEU A 288 27.68 4.50 -15.58
CA LEU A 288 28.10 3.11 -15.41
C LEU A 288 28.36 2.54 -16.80
N GLU A 289 29.37 1.68 -16.93
CA GLU A 289 29.54 0.94 -18.17
C GLU A 289 28.41 -0.06 -18.36
N LYS A 290 28.15 -0.43 -19.61
CA LYS A 290 27.01 -1.29 -19.96
C LYS A 290 27.03 -2.62 -19.19
N ASP A 291 28.19 -3.27 -19.15
CA ASP A 291 28.33 -4.56 -18.47
C ASP A 291 28.13 -4.45 -16.95
N GLU A 292 28.44 -3.31 -16.35
CA GLU A 292 28.24 -3.06 -14.92
C GLU A 292 26.77 -2.91 -14.58
N ILE A 293 26.01 -2.14 -15.36
CA ILE A 293 24.56 -1.99 -15.13
C ILE A 293 23.83 -3.29 -15.42
N ASP A 294 24.16 -4.00 -16.49
CA ASP A 294 23.54 -5.28 -16.85
C ASP A 294 23.77 -6.32 -15.74
N SER A 295 25.00 -6.43 -15.23
CA SER A 295 25.33 -7.32 -14.12
C SER A 295 24.60 -6.95 -12.82
N LEU A 296 24.47 -5.65 -12.53
CA LEU A 296 23.74 -5.17 -11.36
C LEU A 296 22.25 -5.51 -11.46
N VAL A 297 21.65 -5.24 -12.61
CA VAL A 297 20.23 -5.51 -12.88
C VAL A 297 19.92 -7.00 -12.74
N GLU A 298 20.72 -7.87 -13.36
CA GLU A 298 20.56 -9.33 -13.27
C GLU A 298 20.71 -9.83 -11.83
N LYS A 299 21.72 -9.32 -11.11
CA LYS A 299 21.94 -9.70 -9.71
C LYS A 299 20.74 -9.32 -8.84
N VAL A 300 20.27 -8.07 -8.94
CA VAL A 300 19.13 -7.59 -8.14
C VAL A 300 17.86 -8.34 -8.50
N TYR A 301 17.65 -8.63 -9.79
CA TYR A 301 16.52 -9.42 -10.22
C TYR A 301 16.55 -10.84 -9.62
N HIS A 302 17.70 -11.52 -9.69
CA HIS A 302 17.86 -12.85 -9.11
C HIS A 302 17.63 -12.85 -7.60
N ASP A 303 18.28 -11.93 -6.87
CA ASP A 303 18.14 -11.80 -5.41
C ASP A 303 16.67 -11.53 -5.02
N THR A 304 15.99 -10.68 -5.78
CA THR A 304 14.56 -10.36 -5.59
C THR A 304 13.69 -11.58 -5.86
N LYS A 305 13.93 -12.29 -6.97
CA LYS A 305 13.16 -13.48 -7.35
C LYS A 305 13.29 -14.61 -6.32
N VAL A 306 14.47 -14.80 -5.75
CA VAL A 306 14.70 -15.78 -4.68
C VAL A 306 13.99 -15.34 -3.40
N LYS A 307 14.10 -14.06 -3.03
CA LYS A 307 13.49 -13.52 -1.81
C LYS A 307 11.95 -13.55 -1.84
N TYR A 308 11.36 -13.31 -3.00
CA TYR A 308 9.90 -13.24 -3.19
C TYR A 308 9.39 -14.43 -4.02
N GLN A 309 9.94 -15.62 -3.77
CA GLN A 309 9.50 -16.85 -4.43
C GLN A 309 8.02 -17.12 -4.10
N GLY A 310 7.20 -17.36 -5.15
CA GLY A 310 5.75 -17.57 -5.02
C GLY A 310 4.90 -16.31 -5.20
N TYR A 311 5.50 -15.16 -5.50
CA TYR A 311 4.79 -13.92 -5.81
C TYR A 311 4.48 -13.82 -7.31
N SER A 312 3.53 -12.97 -7.67
CA SER A 312 3.24 -12.65 -9.07
C SER A 312 4.46 -12.01 -9.76
N GLU A 313 4.61 -12.23 -11.07
CA GLU A 313 5.73 -11.67 -11.85
C GLU A 313 5.75 -10.13 -11.79
N GLY A 314 4.58 -9.48 -11.84
CA GLY A 314 4.47 -8.04 -11.71
C GLY A 314 4.92 -7.50 -10.34
N ALA A 315 4.62 -8.22 -9.26
CA ALA A 315 5.08 -7.86 -7.92
C ALA A 315 6.61 -7.97 -7.80
N ILE A 316 7.20 -9.03 -8.38
CA ILE A 316 8.66 -9.22 -8.43
C ILE A 316 9.31 -8.08 -9.21
N GLU A 317 8.77 -7.69 -10.37
CA GLU A 317 9.29 -6.58 -11.18
C GLU A 317 9.23 -5.23 -10.44
N SER A 318 8.13 -4.97 -9.73
CA SER A 318 7.99 -3.77 -8.90
C SER A 318 9.04 -3.74 -7.78
N LYS A 319 9.21 -4.84 -7.05
CA LYS A 319 10.21 -4.95 -5.98
C LYS A 319 11.65 -4.91 -6.48
N CYS A 320 11.90 -5.43 -7.67
CA CYS A 320 13.20 -5.33 -8.34
C CYS A 320 13.53 -3.86 -8.62
N SER A 321 12.57 -3.13 -9.19
CA SER A 321 12.72 -1.71 -9.52
C SER A 321 12.96 -0.84 -8.27
N GLU A 322 12.20 -1.05 -7.20
CA GLU A 322 12.43 -0.39 -5.90
C GLU A 322 13.85 -0.65 -5.37
N SER A 323 14.30 -1.91 -5.46
CA SER A 323 15.60 -2.34 -4.95
C SER A 323 16.74 -1.73 -5.77
N LEU A 324 16.60 -1.68 -7.09
CA LEU A 324 17.55 -1.04 -8.00
C LEU A 324 17.71 0.44 -7.71
N ILE A 325 16.60 1.18 -7.58
CA ILE A 325 16.62 2.61 -7.24
C ILE A 325 17.35 2.84 -5.92
N LYS A 326 17.02 2.07 -4.88
CA LYS A 326 17.67 2.16 -3.56
C LYS A 326 19.17 1.88 -3.62
N MET A 327 19.59 0.87 -4.38
CA MET A 327 21.00 0.52 -4.52
C MET A 327 21.78 1.58 -5.29
N LEU A 328 21.27 2.05 -6.43
CA LEU A 328 21.92 3.07 -7.24
C LEU A 328 22.03 4.41 -6.50
N ASN A 329 21.01 4.77 -5.71
CA ASN A 329 21.05 5.95 -4.86
C ASN A 329 22.12 5.79 -3.76
N LYS A 330 22.17 4.64 -3.08
CA LYS A 330 23.21 4.34 -2.08
C LYS A 330 24.63 4.34 -2.65
N MET A 331 24.80 3.94 -3.91
CA MET A 331 26.08 3.99 -4.63
C MET A 331 26.46 5.40 -5.11
N GLY A 332 25.56 6.38 -4.99
CA GLY A 332 25.76 7.74 -5.50
C GLY A 332 25.73 7.83 -7.02
N CYS A 333 25.14 6.85 -7.71
CA CYS A 333 25.04 6.82 -9.17
C CYS A 333 23.75 7.45 -9.69
N LEU A 334 22.71 7.50 -8.85
CA LEU A 334 21.37 7.99 -9.18
C LEU A 334 20.88 8.93 -8.08
N ASP A 335 20.28 10.04 -8.48
CA ASP A 335 19.43 10.84 -7.61
C ASP A 335 17.97 10.61 -8.04
N TYR A 336 17.17 10.05 -7.14
CA TYR A 336 15.76 9.71 -7.38
C TYR A 336 14.86 10.59 -6.54
N VAL A 337 13.93 11.27 -7.21
CA VAL A 337 12.96 12.16 -6.58
C VAL A 337 11.56 11.79 -7.06
N GLU A 338 10.65 11.64 -6.10
CA GLU A 338 9.21 11.53 -6.32
C GLU A 338 8.57 12.85 -5.88
N LYS A 339 7.80 13.49 -6.78
CA LYS A 339 7.12 14.78 -6.52
C LYS A 339 5.62 14.69 -6.71
#